data_AF-C0CY67-F1
#
_entry.id   AF-C0CY67-F1
#
_cell.length_a   1.000
_cell.length_b   1.000
_cell.length_c   1.000
_cell.angle_alpha   90.00
_cell.angle_beta   90.00
_cell.angle_gamma   90.00
#
_symmetry.space_group_name_H-M   'P 1'
#
loop_
_entity.id
_entity.type
_entity.pdbx_description
1 polymer ?
#
loop_
_entity_poly.entity_id
_entity_poly.type
_entity_poly.pdbx_seq_one_letter_code
_entity_poly.pdbx_strand_id
1 'polypeptide(L)'
;AGLDTFLAGSAPAGTEQEREEVACPPREIVTAVIPGIEVMDLEDAVRALWKAGIYAESGMGCTGPIVQMSEANRERAEAILTQAGYIG
;
A
#
# COMPACT_ATOMS: atom_id res chain seq x y z
N ALA A 1 -5.41 20.40 39.26
CA ALA A 1 -5.56 18.99 38.84
C ALA A 1 -6.05 18.99 37.39
N GLY A 2 -5.44 18.17 36.53
CA GLY A 2 -6.05 17.77 35.25
C GLY A 2 -5.51 18.45 34.00
N LEU A 3 -4.23 18.22 33.66
CA LEU A 3 -3.69 18.43 32.30
C LEU A 3 -2.99 17.15 31.77
N ASP A 4 -2.71 16.23 32.68
CA ASP A 4 -1.88 15.05 32.55
C ASP A 4 -2.57 13.86 31.85
N THR A 5 -3.89 13.95 31.64
CA THR A 5 -4.68 12.84 31.06
C THR A 5 -4.90 12.93 29.55
N PHE A 6 -4.54 14.04 28.88
CA PHE A 6 -4.88 14.26 27.47
C PHE A 6 -3.78 13.90 26.44
N LEU A 7 -2.57 13.52 26.89
CA LEU A 7 -1.44 13.30 25.98
C LEU A 7 -0.88 11.86 26.04
N ALA A 8 -1.72 10.87 26.26
CA ALA A 8 -1.33 9.46 26.34
C ALA A 8 -2.10 8.56 25.34
N GLY A 9 -2.50 9.10 24.19
CA GLY A 9 -3.48 8.43 23.31
C GLY A 9 -3.24 8.49 21.81
N SER A 10 -2.02 8.75 21.33
CA SER A 10 -1.73 8.60 19.88
C SER A 10 -0.30 8.13 19.65
N ALA A 11 -0.01 6.91 20.12
CA ALA A 11 0.78 6.00 19.31
C ALA A 11 -0.14 5.50 18.18
N PRO A 12 0.31 5.38 16.93
CA PRO A 12 -0.50 4.77 15.88
C PRO A 12 -0.61 3.28 16.23
N ALA A 13 -1.67 2.92 16.94
CA ALA A 13 -2.09 1.54 17.07
C ALA A 13 -2.51 1.10 15.67
N GLY A 14 -1.68 0.25 15.06
CA GLY A 14 -2.05 -0.53 13.89
C GLY A 14 -3.40 -1.16 14.16
N THR A 15 -4.40 -0.68 13.44
CA THR A 15 -5.73 -1.28 13.49
C THR A 15 -5.80 -2.21 12.29
N GLU A 16 -5.43 -3.44 12.58
CA GLU A 16 -5.82 -4.64 11.85
C GLU A 16 -7.34 -4.59 11.62
N GLN A 17 -7.76 -4.33 10.39
CA GLN A 17 -9.10 -4.68 9.94
C GLN A 17 -8.96 -5.81 8.93
N GLU A 18 -9.12 -7.02 9.47
CA GLU A 18 -9.67 -8.22 8.85
C GLU A 18 -10.16 -8.02 7.41
N ARG A 19 -9.21 -8.08 6.48
CA ARG A 19 -9.41 -8.45 5.10
C ARG A 19 -8.27 -9.42 4.88
N GLU A 20 -8.57 -10.70 4.67
CA GLU A 20 -7.69 -11.80 4.22
C GLU A 20 -6.20 -11.55 4.51
N GLU A 21 -5.62 -12.20 5.53
CA GLU A 21 -4.22 -12.05 5.97
C GLU A 21 -3.22 -12.26 4.82
N VAL A 22 -3.09 -11.27 3.94
CA VAL A 22 -2.04 -11.24 2.95
C VAL A 22 -0.81 -10.79 3.73
N ALA A 23 -0.02 -11.76 4.18
CA ALA A 23 1.20 -11.50 4.92
C ALA A 23 2.04 -10.50 4.13
N CYS A 24 2.29 -9.33 4.73
CA CYS A 24 3.09 -8.30 4.09
C CYS A 24 4.47 -8.91 3.79
N PRO A 25 4.89 -8.99 2.51
CA PRO A 25 6.17 -9.57 2.14
C PRO A 25 7.32 -8.77 2.78
N PRO A 26 8.54 -9.35 2.86
CA PRO A 26 9.67 -8.66 3.46
C PRO A 26 9.84 -7.28 2.84
N ARG A 27 9.96 -6.27 3.69
CA ARG A 27 10.06 -4.88 3.24
C ARG A 27 11.25 -4.68 2.33
N GLU A 28 10.97 -4.22 1.12
CA GLU A 28 11.97 -3.92 0.10
C GLU A 28 12.09 -2.40 -0.09
N ILE A 29 13.20 -1.96 -0.70
CA ILE A 29 13.37 -0.57 -1.05
C ILE A 29 12.42 -0.27 -2.21
N VAL A 30 11.43 0.59 -1.96
CA VAL A 30 10.49 1.05 -2.98
C VAL A 30 11.14 2.16 -3.80
N THR A 31 11.78 1.79 -4.92
CA THR A 31 12.41 2.73 -5.86
C THR A 31 11.53 3.07 -7.06
N ALA A 32 10.50 2.26 -7.32
CA ALA A 32 9.55 2.45 -8.39
C ALA A 32 8.17 2.85 -7.86
N VAL A 33 7.44 3.61 -8.67
CA VAL A 33 6.05 3.99 -8.40
C VAL A 33 5.19 3.75 -9.63
N ILE A 34 3.97 3.27 -9.41
CA ILE A 34 2.94 3.11 -10.42
C ILE A 34 1.83 4.10 -10.09
N PRO A 35 1.68 5.17 -10.89
CA PRO A 35 0.54 6.08 -10.79
C PRO A 35 -0.69 5.53 -11.51
N GLY A 36 -1.84 6.14 -11.25
CA GLY A 36 -3.09 5.84 -11.97
C GLY A 36 -3.97 4.78 -11.30
N ILE A 37 -3.72 4.46 -10.03
CA ILE A 37 -4.58 3.59 -9.24
C ILE A 37 -5.68 4.44 -8.61
N GLU A 38 -6.94 4.06 -8.72
CA GLU A 38 -8.02 4.79 -8.06
C GLU A 38 -7.90 4.72 -6.52
N VAL A 39 -8.25 5.81 -5.81
CA VAL A 39 -8.12 5.88 -4.33
C VAL A 39 -8.93 4.76 -3.65
N MET A 40 -10.08 4.40 -4.22
CA MET A 40 -10.95 3.33 -3.69
C MET A 40 -10.33 1.94 -3.84
N ASP A 41 -9.49 1.75 -4.86
CA ASP A 41 -8.84 0.49 -5.19
C ASP A 41 -7.39 0.41 -4.70
N LEU A 42 -6.85 1.49 -4.11
CA LEU A 42 -5.46 1.58 -3.70
C LEU A 42 -5.05 0.48 -2.71
N GLU A 43 -5.90 0.20 -1.72
CA GLU A 43 -5.66 -0.89 -0.78
C GLU A 43 -5.75 -2.26 -1.46
N ASP A 44 -6.69 -2.44 -2.38
CA ASP A 44 -6.90 -3.71 -3.06
C ASP A 44 -5.75 -4.03 -4.03
N ALA A 45 -5.26 -3.01 -4.74
CA ALA A 45 -4.06 -3.06 -5.57
C ALA A 45 -2.81 -3.46 -4.77
N VAL A 46 -2.57 -2.82 -3.62
CA VAL A 46 -1.44 -3.18 -2.74
C VAL A 46 -1.56 -4.63 -2.26
N ARG A 47 -2.76 -5.06 -1.87
CA ARG A 47 -3.02 -6.44 -1.43
C ARG A 47 -2.85 -7.45 -2.56
N ALA A 48 -3.25 -7.12 -3.79
CA ALA A 48 -3.04 -7.97 -4.96
C ALA A 48 -1.55 -8.21 -5.23
N LEU A 49 -0.73 -7.16 -5.04
CA LEU A 49 0.73 -7.28 -5.13
C LEU A 49 1.31 -8.13 -4.00
N TRP A 50 0.85 -7.93 -2.76
CA TRP A 50 1.28 -8.76 -1.63
C TRP A 50 0.92 -10.23 -1.84
N LYS A 51 -0.25 -10.54 -2.41
CA LYS A 51 -0.66 -11.92 -2.77
C LYS A 51 0.26 -12.55 -3.81
N ALA A 52 0.83 -11.75 -4.70
CA ALA A 52 1.85 -12.17 -5.66
C ALA A 52 3.28 -12.24 -5.07
N GLY A 53 3.44 -11.91 -3.78
CA GLY A 53 4.72 -11.86 -3.08
C GLY A 53 5.55 -10.62 -3.39
N ILE A 54 4.93 -9.56 -3.90
CA ILE A 54 5.59 -8.29 -4.24
C ILE A 54 5.34 -7.29 -3.10
N TYR A 55 6.41 -6.76 -2.52
CA TYR A 55 6.29 -5.67 -1.56
C TYR A 55 5.86 -4.38 -2.24
N ALA A 56 4.74 -3.84 -1.74
CA ALA A 56 4.12 -2.64 -2.25
C ALA A 56 3.57 -1.78 -1.12
N GLU A 57 3.63 -0.46 -1.27
CA GLU A 57 3.08 0.51 -0.32
C GLU A 57 2.17 1.50 -1.05
N SER A 58 1.01 1.79 -0.46
CA SER A 58 0.16 2.88 -0.94
C SER A 58 0.83 4.22 -0.67
N GLY A 59 0.79 5.12 -1.64
CA GLY A 59 1.30 6.48 -1.52
C GLY A 59 0.41 7.49 -2.24
N MET A 60 0.78 8.76 -2.10
CA MET A 60 0.15 9.86 -2.82
C MET A 60 1.26 10.66 -3.53
N GLY A 61 1.32 10.52 -4.84
CA GLY A 61 2.24 11.25 -5.70
C GLY A 61 1.70 12.63 -6.04
N CYS A 62 2.49 13.41 -6.77
CA CYS A 62 2.09 14.75 -7.20
C CYS A 62 0.84 14.78 -8.11
N THR A 63 0.50 13.65 -8.73
CA THR A 63 -0.63 13.51 -9.67
C THR A 63 -1.78 12.66 -9.11
N GLY A 64 -1.69 12.22 -7.85
CA GLY A 64 -2.76 11.44 -7.22
C GLY A 64 -2.27 10.18 -6.48
N PRO A 65 -3.18 9.26 -6.13
CA PRO A 65 -2.83 7.95 -5.57
C PRO A 65 -1.82 7.18 -6.44
N ILE A 66 -0.81 6.63 -5.77
CA ILE A 66 0.26 5.82 -6.39
C ILE A 66 0.52 4.57 -5.54
N VAL A 67 1.01 3.51 -6.16
CA VAL A 67 1.58 2.37 -5.44
C VAL A 67 3.09 2.37 -5.63
N GLN A 68 3.83 2.19 -4.54
CA GLN A 68 5.30 2.18 -4.53
C GLN A 68 5.78 0.74 -4.37
N MET A 69 6.79 0.33 -5.13
CA MET A 69 7.35 -1.03 -5.12
C MET A 69 8.82 -1.03 -5.53
N SER A 70 9.50 -2.18 -5.45
CA SER A 70 10.86 -2.31 -5.99
C SER A 70 10.86 -2.26 -7.52
N GLU A 71 11.88 -1.66 -8.13
CA GLU A 71 12.04 -1.63 -9.60
C GLU A 71 12.01 -3.02 -10.23
N ALA A 72 12.59 -4.03 -9.56
CA ALA A 72 12.59 -5.41 -10.03
C ALA A 72 11.18 -6.01 -10.15
N ASN A 73 10.23 -5.50 -9.35
CA ASN A 73 8.86 -5.95 -9.34
C ASN A 73 7.93 -5.03 -10.13
N ARG A 74 8.39 -3.87 -10.63
CA ARG A 74 7.57 -2.88 -11.33
C ARG A 74 6.84 -3.47 -12.52
N GLU A 75 7.53 -4.17 -13.43
CA GLU A 75 6.90 -4.78 -14.61
C GLU A 75 5.87 -5.85 -14.23
N ARG A 76 6.17 -6.67 -13.22
CA ARG A 76 5.24 -7.71 -12.73
C ARG A 76 4.02 -7.09 -12.08
N ALA A 77 4.24 -6.06 -11.26
CA ALA A 77 3.18 -5.34 -10.58
C ALA A 77 2.27 -4.61 -11.56
N GLU A 78 2.83 -3.90 -12.54
CA GLU A 78 2.09 -3.25 -13.61
C GLU A 78 1.23 -4.25 -14.37
N ALA A 79 1.79 -5.40 -14.76
CA ALA A 79 1.02 -6.46 -15.41
C ALA A 79 -0.13 -7.01 -14.53
N ILE A 80 0.10 -7.22 -13.23
CA ILE A 80 -0.94 -7.69 -12.29
C ILE A 80 -2.05 -6.64 -12.15
N LEU A 81 -1.67 -5.38 -11.98
CA LEU A 81 -2.59 -4.27 -11.77
C LEU A 81 -3.41 -3.97 -13.03
N THR A 82 -2.80 -4.05 -14.22
CA THR A 82 -3.50 -3.93 -15.50
C THR A 82 -4.45 -5.10 -15.71
N GLN A 83 -4.03 -6.34 -15.40
CA GLN A 83 -4.91 -7.52 -15.51
C GLN A 83 -6.08 -7.45 -14.53
N ALA A 84 -5.87 -6.91 -13.34
CA ALA A 84 -6.91 -6.69 -12.35
C ALA A 84 -7.81 -5.48 -12.67
N GLY A 85 -7.41 -4.63 -13.63
CA GLY A 85 -8.18 -3.47 -14.07
C GLY A 85 -8.04 -2.23 -13.17
N TYR A 86 -7.00 -2.18 -12.31
CA TYR A 86 -6.75 -1.04 -11.44
C TYR A 86 -6.03 0.12 -12.15
N ILE A 87 -5.29 -0.20 -13.22
CA ILE A 87 -4.57 0.77 -14.06
C ILE A 87 -4.82 0.44 -15.54
N GLY A 88 -4.99 1.46 -16.38
CA GLY A 88 -5.30 1.32 -17.81
C GLY A 88 -5.00 2.58 -18.61
#